data_AF-A0A3L6JL86-F1
#
_entry.id   AF-A0A3L6JL86-F1
#
_cell.length_a   1.000
_cell.length_b   1.000
_cell.length_c   1.000
_cell.angle_alpha   90.00
_cell.angle_beta   90.00
_cell.angle_gamma   90.00
#
_symmetry.space_group_name_H-M   'P 1'
#
loop_
_entity.id
_entity.type
_entity.pdbx_description
1 polymer ?
#
loop_
_entity_poly.entity_id
_entity_poly.type
_entity_poly.pdbx_seq_one_letter_code
_entity_poly.pdbx_strand_id
1 'polypeptide(L)'
;MMNDDSYDPYPQDGHQNTGRWLIFAVVLVLGVLGIYGVIVSTPLDLIFLYTFMYIPIVIFLLYATFRWAQGRSIAPTNISEDDTILASMRKHALPVEGDSLSGMLHCDNCGMDFDIGNAVPVEREVYLCPHCRTRLHVQ
;
A
#
# COMPACT_ATOMS: atom_id res chain seq x y z
N MET A 1 30.62 6.31 11.59
CA MET A 1 29.21 5.85 11.61
C MET A 1 28.65 6.17 10.24
N MET A 2 28.49 5.14 9.40
CA MET A 2 27.91 5.26 8.07
C MET A 2 26.42 5.62 8.22
N ASN A 3 26.00 6.73 7.60
CA ASN A 3 24.60 6.93 7.22
C ASN A 3 24.38 6.12 5.94
N ASP A 4 23.90 4.90 6.09
CA ASP A 4 23.26 4.15 5.01
C ASP A 4 21.83 4.67 4.85
N ASP A 5 21.71 5.95 4.45
CA ASP A 5 20.45 6.48 3.94
C ASP A 5 20.22 5.82 2.58
N SER A 6 19.34 4.83 2.65
CA SER A 6 18.94 3.94 1.57
C SER A 6 18.45 4.77 0.39
N TYR A 7 19.28 4.90 -0.63
CA TYR A 7 18.90 5.47 -1.92
C TYR A 7 18.06 4.41 -2.63
N ASP A 8 16.73 4.49 -2.52
CA ASP A 8 15.83 3.68 -3.35
C ASP A 8 16.02 4.09 -4.82
N PRO A 9 16.69 3.29 -5.67
CA PRO A 9 16.92 3.63 -7.06
C PRO A 9 15.81 2.98 -7.89
N TYR A 10 14.56 3.05 -7.43
CA TYR A 10 13.45 2.67 -8.29
C TYR A 10 13.15 3.86 -9.19
N PRO A 11 13.33 3.74 -10.52
CA PRO A 11 12.80 4.75 -11.42
C PRO A 11 11.31 4.86 -11.12
N GLN A 12 10.89 6.01 -10.59
CA GLN A 12 9.50 6.38 -10.61
C GLN A 12 9.13 6.49 -12.07
N ASP A 13 8.61 5.40 -12.65
CA ASP A 13 7.85 5.43 -13.88
C ASP A 13 6.62 6.30 -13.58
N GLY A 14 6.86 7.60 -13.70
CA GLY A 14 5.91 8.67 -13.52
C GLY A 14 4.96 8.64 -14.70
N HIS A 15 4.09 7.64 -14.73
CA HIS A 15 2.85 7.76 -15.48
C HIS A 15 2.06 8.89 -14.82
N GLN A 16 2.32 10.12 -15.28
CA GLN A 16 1.53 11.29 -15.00
C GLN A 16 0.12 10.97 -15.48
N ASN A 17 -0.74 10.51 -14.57
CA ASN A 17 -2.14 10.31 -14.86
C ASN A 17 -2.76 11.67 -15.15
N THR A 18 -2.84 12.03 -16.43
CA THR A 18 -3.37 13.31 -16.93
C THR A 18 -4.78 13.59 -16.39
N GLY A 19 -5.57 12.55 -16.15
CA GLY A 19 -6.89 12.65 -15.53
C GLY A 19 -6.87 13.19 -14.09
N ARG A 20 -5.84 12.86 -13.28
CA ARG A 20 -5.74 13.37 -11.91
C ARG A 20 -5.42 14.87 -11.89
N TRP A 21 -4.57 15.31 -12.82
CA TRP A 21 -4.25 16.72 -13.04
C TRP A 21 -5.43 17.51 -13.62
N LEU A 22 -6.24 16.89 -14.47
CA LEU A 22 -7.47 17.49 -14.98
C LEU A 22 -8.46 17.78 -13.85
N ILE A 23 -8.64 16.85 -12.90
CA ILE A 23 -9.50 17.05 -11.73
C ILE A 23 -8.98 18.20 -10.86
N PHE A 24 -7.67 18.28 -10.64
CA PHE A 24 -7.06 19.41 -9.94
C PHE A 24 -7.37 20.74 -10.64
N ALA A 25 -7.22 20.81 -11.96
CA ALA A 25 -7.54 22.01 -12.74
C ALA A 25 -9.03 22.39 -12.63
N VAL A 26 -9.94 21.43 -12.66
CA VAL A 26 -11.39 21.67 -12.48
C VAL A 26 -11.67 22.25 -11.09
N VAL A 27 -11.07 21.67 -10.04
CA VAL A 27 -11.25 22.18 -8.66
C VAL A 27 -10.69 23.59 -8.50
N LEU A 28 -9.57 23.90 -9.17
CA LEU A 28 -9.01 25.25 -9.19
C LEU A 28 -9.96 26.25 -9.84
N VAL A 29 -10.51 25.92 -11.01
CA VAL A 29 -11.48 26.79 -11.69
C VAL A 29 -12.74 26.99 -10.85
N LEU A 30 -13.27 25.93 -10.25
CA LEU A 30 -14.44 26.00 -9.36
C LEU A 30 -14.15 26.83 -8.10
N GLY A 31 -12.96 26.73 -7.51
CA GLY A 31 -12.56 27.53 -6.36
C GLY A 31 -12.53 29.03 -6.68
N VAL A 32 -11.96 29.41 -7.84
CA VAL A 32 -11.92 30.80 -8.29
C VAL A 32 -13.32 31.34 -8.60
N LEU A 33 -14.14 30.56 -9.31
CA LEU A 33 -15.54 30.92 -9.59
C LEU A 33 -16.36 31.05 -8.30
N GLY A 34 -16.11 30.20 -7.31
CA GLY A 34 -16.74 30.27 -6.00
C GLY A 34 -16.41 31.56 -5.26
N ILE A 35 -15.12 31.95 -5.22
CA ILE A 35 -14.70 33.22 -4.61
C ILE A 35 -15.35 34.40 -5.33
N TYR A 36 -15.33 34.42 -6.66
CA TYR A 36 -15.97 35.48 -7.45
C TYR A 36 -17.48 35.53 -7.20
N GLY A 37 -18.15 34.38 -7.14
CA GLY A 37 -19.57 34.28 -6.85
C GLY A 37 -19.93 34.85 -5.47
N VAL A 38 -19.12 34.57 -4.45
CA VAL A 38 -19.30 35.16 -3.11
C VAL A 38 -19.21 36.68 -3.18
N ILE A 39 -18.19 37.24 -3.84
CA ILE A 39 -18.00 38.69 -3.95
C ILE A 39 -19.19 39.39 -4.63
N VAL A 40 -19.76 38.78 -5.67
CA VAL A 40 -20.86 39.39 -6.45
C VAL A 40 -22.22 39.20 -5.79
N SER A 41 -22.43 38.11 -5.05
CA SER A 41 -23.74 37.75 -4.50
C SER A 41 -23.99 38.20 -3.05
N THR A 42 -22.93 38.52 -2.29
CA THR A 42 -23.07 38.90 -0.87
C THR A 42 -22.94 40.41 -0.65
N PRO A 43 -23.72 40.97 0.30
CA PRO A 43 -23.59 42.37 0.69
C PRO A 43 -22.24 42.62 1.37
N LEU A 44 -21.69 43.83 1.17
CA LEU A 44 -20.34 44.24 1.61
C LEU A 44 -20.02 43.90 3.06
N ASP A 45 -20.98 44.03 3.96
CA ASP A 45 -20.79 43.78 5.40
C ASP A 45 -20.57 42.29 5.72
N LEU A 46 -21.03 41.39 4.86
CA LEU A 46 -20.89 39.94 5.04
C LEU A 46 -19.70 39.36 4.25
N ILE A 47 -19.17 40.08 3.26
CA ILE A 47 -18.05 39.61 2.43
C ILE A 47 -16.88 39.15 3.29
N PHE A 48 -16.52 39.91 4.33
CA PHE A 48 -15.38 39.57 5.19
C PHE A 48 -15.58 38.23 5.91
N LEU A 49 -16.76 37.98 6.46
CA LEU A 49 -17.12 36.74 7.15
C LEU A 49 -17.11 35.54 6.18
N TYR A 50 -17.74 35.68 5.01
CA TYR A 50 -17.75 34.62 4.00
C TYR A 50 -16.36 34.34 3.44
N THR A 51 -15.57 35.37 3.17
CA THR A 51 -14.20 35.23 2.65
C THR A 51 -13.29 34.53 3.66
N PHE A 52 -13.39 34.89 4.95
CA PHE A 52 -12.63 34.26 6.02
C PHE A 52 -12.94 32.76 6.17
N MET A 53 -14.20 32.35 5.99
CA MET A 53 -14.59 30.95 6.04
C MET A 53 -14.26 30.19 4.75
N TYR A 54 -14.40 30.83 3.60
CA TYR A 54 -14.29 30.17 2.29
C TYR A 54 -12.84 29.97 1.84
N ILE A 55 -11.95 30.95 2.08
CA ILE A 55 -10.54 30.87 1.68
C ILE A 55 -9.84 29.62 2.26
N PRO A 56 -9.92 29.31 3.56
CA PRO A 56 -9.27 28.13 4.13
C PRO A 56 -9.80 26.81 3.52
N ILE A 57 -11.10 26.74 3.23
CA ILE A 57 -11.73 25.56 2.63
C ILE A 57 -11.19 25.35 1.20
N VAL A 58 -11.12 26.41 0.40
CA VAL A 58 -10.58 26.35 -0.96
C VAL A 58 -9.09 25.98 -0.94
N ILE A 59 -8.30 26.58 -0.05
CA ILE A 59 -6.87 26.24 0.10
C ILE A 59 -6.69 24.76 0.48
N PHE A 60 -7.48 24.27 1.43
CA PHE A 60 -7.42 22.88 1.85
C PHE A 60 -7.81 21.92 0.73
N LEU A 61 -8.88 22.21 -0.03
CA LEU A 61 -9.30 21.42 -1.18
C LEU A 61 -8.23 21.42 -2.28
N LEU A 62 -7.64 22.56 -2.59
CA LEU A 62 -6.53 22.66 -3.54
C LEU A 62 -5.33 21.86 -3.08
N TYR A 63 -4.97 21.94 -1.81
CA TYR A 63 -3.85 21.18 -1.24
C TYR A 63 -4.11 19.66 -1.30
N ALA A 64 -5.31 19.21 -0.91
CA ALA A 64 -5.69 17.82 -0.94
C ALA A 64 -5.70 17.25 -2.38
N THR A 65 -6.28 17.99 -3.31
CA THR A 65 -6.34 17.59 -4.73
C THR A 65 -4.99 17.64 -5.40
N PHE A 66 -4.13 18.59 -5.04
CA PHE A 66 -2.73 18.65 -5.47
C PHE A 66 -1.93 17.44 -4.97
N ARG A 67 -2.00 17.12 -3.67
CA ARG A 67 -1.33 15.94 -3.10
C ARG A 67 -1.86 14.63 -3.70
N TRP A 68 -3.15 14.57 -4.00
CA TRP A 68 -3.74 13.46 -4.71
C TRP A 68 -3.29 13.37 -6.17
N ALA A 69 -3.20 14.50 -6.89
CA ALA A 69 -2.68 14.55 -8.27
C ALA A 69 -1.20 14.16 -8.35
N GLN A 70 -0.42 14.52 -7.32
CA GLN A 70 0.96 14.07 -7.12
C GLN A 70 1.09 12.60 -6.70
N GLY A 71 -0.01 11.92 -6.37
CA GLY A 71 0.02 10.63 -5.66
C GLY A 71 1.01 9.65 -6.29
N ARG A 72 1.74 8.92 -5.44
CA ARG A 72 2.60 7.79 -5.85
C ARG A 72 1.80 6.89 -6.80
N SER A 73 2.45 6.40 -7.85
CA SER A 73 1.93 5.26 -8.58
C SER A 73 1.57 4.19 -7.54
N ILE A 74 0.34 3.70 -7.57
CA ILE A 74 0.02 2.44 -6.92
C ILE A 74 1.01 1.49 -7.55
N ALA A 75 1.90 0.90 -6.74
CA ALA A 75 2.91 -0.03 -7.23
C ALA A 75 2.17 -0.99 -8.18
N PRO A 76 2.56 -1.06 -9.47
CA PRO A 76 1.91 -2.00 -10.35
C PRO A 76 2.12 -3.36 -9.73
N THR A 77 1.05 -3.98 -9.23
CA THR A 77 1.06 -5.37 -8.80
C THR A 77 1.25 -6.19 -10.06
N ASN A 78 2.51 -6.36 -10.43
CA ASN A 78 2.88 -7.21 -11.54
C ASN A 78 2.69 -8.65 -11.05
N ILE A 79 1.54 -9.22 -11.39
CA ILE A 79 1.15 -10.57 -10.97
C ILE A 79 2.24 -11.58 -11.34
N SER A 80 2.91 -11.40 -12.48
CA SER A 80 4.02 -12.27 -12.88
C SER A 80 5.28 -12.10 -12.02
N GLU A 81 5.53 -10.91 -11.50
CA GLU A 81 6.67 -10.63 -10.63
C GLU A 81 6.43 -11.21 -9.24
N ASP A 82 5.21 -11.03 -8.71
CA ASP A 82 4.73 -11.69 -7.49
C ASP A 82 4.82 -13.22 -7.63
N ASP A 83 4.36 -13.81 -8.74
CA ASP A 83 4.48 -15.24 -9.00
C ASP A 83 5.94 -15.72 -9.00
N THR A 84 6.89 -14.94 -9.57
CA THR A 84 8.32 -15.29 -9.49
C THR A 84 8.88 -15.19 -8.07
N ILE A 85 8.47 -14.18 -7.30
CA ILE A 85 8.89 -14.02 -5.90
C ILE A 85 8.33 -15.18 -5.07
N LEU A 86 7.07 -15.54 -5.26
CA LEU A 86 6.42 -16.69 -4.63
C LEU A 86 7.07 -18.01 -5.02
N ALA A 87 7.39 -18.22 -6.29
CA ALA A 87 8.13 -19.39 -6.77
C ALA A 87 9.54 -19.45 -6.16
N SER A 88 10.20 -18.30 -5.98
CA SER A 88 11.49 -18.23 -5.29
C SER A 88 11.34 -18.61 -3.81
N MET A 89 10.28 -18.15 -3.12
CA MET A 89 10.02 -18.50 -1.73
C MET A 89 9.66 -19.98 -1.54
N ARG A 90 8.94 -20.59 -2.49
CA ARG A 90 8.65 -22.03 -2.50
C ARG A 90 9.92 -22.88 -2.65
N LYS A 91 10.91 -22.43 -3.44
CA LYS A 91 12.22 -23.12 -3.56
C LYS A 91 13.04 -23.13 -2.26
N HIS A 92 12.74 -22.24 -1.32
CA HIS A 92 13.42 -22.14 -0.02
C HIS A 92 12.61 -22.75 1.13
N ALA A 93 11.42 -23.31 0.86
CA ALA A 93 10.69 -24.08 1.85
C ALA A 93 11.31 -25.48 1.96
N LEU A 94 11.62 -25.91 3.18
CA LEU A 94 12.14 -27.25 3.41
C LEU A 94 10.99 -28.25 3.22
N PRO A 95 11.18 -29.31 2.42
CA PRO A 95 10.21 -30.39 2.32
C PRO A 95 10.12 -31.08 3.68
N VAL A 96 8.91 -31.34 4.16
CA VAL A 96 8.69 -32.10 5.39
C VAL A 96 7.87 -33.33 5.05
N GLU A 97 8.46 -34.51 5.28
CA GLU A 97 7.74 -35.78 5.25
C GLU A 97 7.01 -35.95 6.58
N GLY A 98 5.67 -36.00 6.52
CA GLY A 98 4.84 -36.31 7.69
C GLY A 98 4.73 -37.81 7.90
N ASP A 99 4.76 -38.26 9.15
CA ASP A 99 4.40 -39.64 9.46
C ASP A 99 2.88 -39.78 9.34
N SER A 100 2.44 -40.42 8.25
CA SER A 100 1.05 -40.48 7.77
C SER A 100 0.00 -40.98 8.79
N LEU A 101 0.44 -41.48 9.95
CA LEU A 101 -0.39 -42.10 10.98
C LEU A 101 -0.66 -41.22 12.21
N SER A 102 0.11 -40.15 12.46
CA SER A 102 0.00 -39.34 13.69
C SER A 102 -0.36 -37.87 13.48
N GLY A 103 -0.32 -37.36 12.24
CA GLY A 103 -0.54 -35.94 11.95
C GLY A 103 0.58 -35.02 12.48
N MET A 104 1.67 -35.60 12.99
CA MET A 104 2.87 -34.88 13.43
C MET A 104 3.81 -34.65 12.24
N LEU A 105 4.31 -33.42 12.15
CA LEU A 105 5.32 -32.99 11.17
C LEU A 105 6.64 -32.75 11.89
N HIS A 106 7.73 -33.27 11.32
CA HIS A 106 9.09 -33.01 11.80
C HIS A 106 9.67 -31.76 11.14
N CYS A 107 10.17 -30.80 11.90
CA CYS A 107 10.89 -29.66 11.32
C CYS A 107 12.40 -29.94 11.25
N ASP A 108 12.94 -30.21 10.06
CA ASP A 108 14.39 -30.44 9.84
C ASP A 108 15.29 -29.27 10.29
N ASN A 109 14.75 -28.04 10.38
CA ASN A 109 15.54 -26.88 10.78
C ASN A 109 15.74 -26.78 12.30
N CYS A 110 14.77 -27.19 13.10
CA CYS A 110 14.87 -27.13 14.57
C CYS A 110 14.81 -28.49 15.26
N GLY A 111 14.63 -29.57 14.50
CA GLY A 111 14.53 -30.95 14.99
C GLY A 111 13.33 -31.20 15.89
N MET A 112 12.30 -30.35 15.83
CA MET A 112 11.12 -30.44 16.70
C MET A 112 9.94 -31.01 15.92
N ASP A 113 9.23 -31.95 16.53
CA ASP A 113 7.95 -32.47 16.05
C ASP A 113 6.82 -31.55 16.52
N PHE A 114 5.89 -31.24 15.62
CA PHE A 114 4.72 -30.44 15.94
C PHE A 114 3.49 -30.94 15.19
N ASP A 115 2.31 -30.74 15.79
CA ASP A 115 1.03 -31.06 15.17
C ASP A 115 0.68 -29.99 14.12
N ILE A 116 0.22 -30.42 12.93
CA ILE A 116 -0.22 -29.53 11.85
C ILE A 116 -1.34 -28.58 12.32
N GLY A 117 -2.18 -29.02 13.27
CA GLY A 117 -3.25 -28.21 13.85
C GLY A 117 -2.75 -27.00 14.66
N ASN A 118 -1.50 -27.02 15.09
CA ASN A 118 -0.86 -25.92 15.83
C ASN A 118 0.02 -25.04 14.92
N ALA A 119 0.14 -25.36 13.63
CA ALA A 119 0.94 -24.61 12.69
C ALA A 119 0.11 -23.49 12.03
N VAL A 120 0.73 -22.33 11.83
CA VAL A 120 0.05 -21.20 11.18
C VAL A 120 0.09 -21.42 9.66
N PRO A 121 -1.07 -21.55 8.99
CA PRO A 121 -1.11 -21.68 7.55
C PRO A 121 -0.74 -20.34 6.90
N VAL A 122 0.23 -20.36 5.99
CA VAL A 122 0.60 -19.19 5.18
C VAL A 122 -0.02 -19.30 3.80
N GLU A 123 0.01 -20.50 3.21
CA GLU A 123 -0.55 -20.83 1.89
C GLU A 123 -1.09 -22.28 1.87
N ARG A 124 -1.68 -22.71 0.75
CA ARG A 124 -2.06 -24.12 0.54
C ARG A 124 -0.80 -24.99 0.66
N GLU A 125 -0.82 -25.96 1.56
CA GLU A 125 0.26 -26.95 1.77
C GLU A 125 1.60 -26.35 2.26
N VAL A 126 1.59 -25.09 2.74
CA VAL A 126 2.77 -24.44 3.34
C VAL A 126 2.43 -23.90 4.72
N TYR A 127 3.15 -24.43 5.72
CA TYR A 127 2.95 -24.12 7.13
C TYR A 127 4.21 -23.51 7.73
N LEU A 128 4.04 -22.63 8.72
CA LEU A 128 5.16 -22.15 9.52
C LEU A 128 5.36 -23.07 10.73
N CYS A 129 6.59 -23.50 10.95
CA CYS A 129 6.94 -24.19 12.19
C CYS A 129 6.63 -23.27 13.40
N PRO A 130 5.89 -23.75 14.42
CA PRO A 130 5.57 -22.94 15.60
C PRO A 130 6.79 -22.56 16.43
N HIS A 131 7.90 -23.29 16.30
CA HIS A 131 9.11 -23.08 17.10
C HIS A 131 10.14 -22.17 16.42
N CYS A 132 10.51 -22.45 15.17
CA CYS A 132 11.56 -21.72 14.46
C CYS A 132 11.04 -20.78 13.37
N ARG A 133 9.72 -20.75 13.13
CA ARG A 133 9.07 -19.97 12.06
C ARG A 133 9.62 -20.23 10.67
N THR A 134 10.29 -21.37 10.47
CA THR A 134 10.73 -21.79 9.13
C THR A 134 9.52 -22.24 8.32
N ARG A 135 9.55 -21.93 7.03
CA ARG A 135 8.51 -22.34 6.08
C ARG A 135 8.72 -23.80 5.71
N LEU A 136 7.70 -24.60 5.94
CA LEU A 136 7.69 -26.03 5.71
C LEU A 136 6.64 -26.32 4.64
N HIS A 137 7.06 -27.02 3.58
CA HIS A 137 6.15 -27.48 2.56
C HIS A 137 5.78 -28.93 2.86
N VAL A 138 4.49 -29.18 3.07
CA VAL A 138 3.94 -30.50 3.33
C VAL A 138 3.50 -31.05 1.99
N GLN A 139 4.20 -32.07 1.48
CA GLN A 139 3.90 -32.71 0.20
C GLN A 139 3.01 -33.95 0.40
#